data_AF-A0A4D9D3Q4-F1
#
_entry.id   AF-A0A4D9D3Q4-F1
#
_cell.length_a   1.000
_cell.length_b   1.000
_cell.length_c   1.000
_cell.angle_alpha   90.00
_cell.angle_beta   90.00
_cell.angle_gamma   90.00
#
_symmetry.space_group_name_H-M   'P 1'
#
loop_
_entity.id
_entity.type
_entity.pdbx_description
1 polymer ?
#
loop_
_entity_poly.entity_id
_entity_poly.type
_entity_poly.pdbx_seq_one_letter_code
_entity_poly.pdbx_strand_id
1 'polypeptide(L)'
;MLVMASCQIGVGIQSLYGTSPFADEKIQGPQNIPGKVWMAWFDRGGRNVAYHSYDDVNHGSCELNPCTGVDAVYKNVFRKDEGASTSYTKPPNGGWPGDRFAGNNSQVPIDQMYWGWNALGNWVRFSLLVQEPGDYTVSLFGTSNSGGTLLLTVDDYASHGTEAVGVRTGGRAAIPPTDGYHRWSLFQDIAVLPALRRGPALLTVNVTGIDNYKEGSQFGNLLWLDFVRRG
;
A
#
# COMPACT_ATOMS: atom_id res chain seq x y z
N MET A 1 6.93 28.26 -1.83
CA MET A 1 8.21 27.54 -2.03
C MET A 1 8.07 26.01 -1.88
N LEU A 2 7.06 25.48 -1.16
CA LEU A 2 6.84 24.04 -0.97
C LEU A 2 6.36 23.27 -2.23
N VAL A 3 5.51 23.89 -3.06
CA VAL A 3 4.92 23.26 -4.27
C VAL A 3 5.95 23.03 -5.39
N MET A 4 6.97 23.89 -5.49
CA MET A 4 8.04 23.74 -6.49
C MET A 4 8.94 22.55 -6.16
N ALA A 5 9.16 22.26 -4.87
CA ALA A 5 9.99 21.15 -4.42
C ALA A 5 9.32 19.78 -4.64
N SER A 6 8.00 19.66 -4.41
CA SER A 6 7.26 18.42 -4.67
C SER A 6 7.20 18.07 -6.16
N CYS A 7 7.05 19.08 -7.02
CA CYS A 7 7.07 18.91 -8.48
C CYS A 7 8.43 18.38 -8.97
N GLN A 8 9.54 18.96 -8.50
CA GLN A 8 10.89 18.52 -8.89
C GLN A 8 11.22 17.11 -8.38
N ILE A 9 10.77 16.72 -7.18
CA ILE A 9 10.93 15.36 -6.66
C ILE A 9 10.14 14.36 -7.52
N GLY A 10 8.89 14.70 -7.88
CA GLY A 10 8.06 13.86 -8.74
C GLY A 10 8.67 13.63 -10.12
N VAL A 11 9.28 14.65 -10.72
CA VAL A 11 10.01 14.53 -12.00
C VAL A 11 11.24 13.62 -11.86
N GLY A 12 11.99 13.73 -10.76
CA GLY A 12 13.13 12.86 -10.49
C GLY A 12 12.72 11.40 -10.36
N ILE A 13 11.65 11.11 -9.61
CA ILE A 13 11.11 9.76 -9.44
C ILE A 13 10.58 9.22 -10.77
N GLN A 14 9.81 10.01 -11.52
CA GLN A 14 9.29 9.58 -12.83
C GLN A 14 10.42 9.22 -13.81
N SER A 15 11.49 10.00 -13.82
CA SER A 15 12.67 9.76 -14.64
C SER A 15 13.41 8.48 -14.22
N LEU A 16 13.57 8.26 -12.92
CA LEU A 16 14.33 7.12 -12.38
C LEU A 16 13.55 5.80 -12.40
N TYR A 17 12.23 5.86 -12.16
CA TYR A 17 11.43 4.69 -11.82
C TYR A 17 10.25 4.44 -12.77
N GLY A 18 9.98 5.36 -13.71
CA GLY A 18 8.85 5.25 -14.64
C GLY A 18 7.48 5.46 -13.98
N THR A 19 7.45 5.71 -12.68
CA THR A 19 6.24 5.90 -11.87
C THR A 19 6.22 7.32 -11.29
N SER A 20 5.02 7.85 -11.04
CA SER A 20 4.84 9.18 -10.47
C SER A 20 4.13 9.12 -9.13
N PRO A 21 4.52 9.95 -8.15
CA PRO A 21 3.82 10.02 -6.88
C PRO A 21 2.34 10.30 -7.11
N PHE A 22 1.48 9.61 -6.35
CA PHE A 22 0.06 9.90 -6.43
C PHE A 22 -0.24 11.34 -5.97
N ALA A 23 -1.16 11.99 -6.66
CA ALA A 23 -1.64 13.31 -6.27
C ALA A 23 -3.11 13.53 -6.64
N ASP A 24 -3.90 14.00 -5.67
CA ASP A 24 -5.28 14.47 -5.80
C ASP A 24 -5.62 15.46 -4.67
N GLU A 25 -6.88 15.80 -4.47
CA GLU A 25 -7.29 16.70 -3.39
C GLU A 25 -7.04 16.17 -1.95
N LYS A 26 -6.77 14.86 -1.77
CA LYS A 26 -6.55 14.21 -0.47
C LYS A 26 -5.09 14.05 -0.13
N ILE A 27 -4.24 13.73 -1.11
CA ILE A 27 -2.78 13.60 -0.92
C ILE A 27 -2.04 14.26 -2.07
N GLN A 28 -0.87 14.82 -1.78
CA GLN A 28 -0.07 15.55 -2.76
C GLN A 28 1.37 15.06 -2.75
N GLY A 29 1.75 14.33 -3.80
CA GLY A 29 3.13 14.00 -4.07
C GLY A 29 3.67 12.83 -3.23
N PRO A 30 5.00 12.72 -3.11
CA PRO A 30 5.64 11.64 -2.36
C PRO A 30 5.19 11.60 -0.90
N GLN A 31 5.10 10.39 -0.34
CA GLN A 31 4.76 10.18 1.06
C GLN A 31 6.00 10.33 1.95
N ASN A 32 5.90 11.10 3.02
CA ASN A 32 7.05 11.39 3.89
C ASN A 32 7.33 10.25 4.88
N ILE A 33 8.60 9.94 5.09
CA ILE A 33 9.05 9.11 6.23
C ILE A 33 10.14 9.85 7.03
N PRO A 34 10.14 9.82 8.39
CA PRO A 34 9.23 9.07 9.28
C PRO A 34 7.75 9.47 9.17
N GLY A 35 6.85 8.53 9.45
CA GLY A 35 5.40 8.69 9.34
C GLY A 35 4.71 7.59 8.53
N LYS A 36 3.42 7.82 8.26
CA LYS A 36 2.55 6.84 7.58
C LYS A 36 2.66 6.93 6.06
N VAL A 37 2.86 5.77 5.44
CA VAL A 37 2.65 5.52 4.02
C VAL A 37 1.30 4.83 3.86
N TRP A 38 0.34 5.53 3.25
CA TRP A 38 -1.02 5.05 3.03
C TRP A 38 -1.11 4.22 1.76
N MET A 39 -1.59 2.99 1.91
CA MET A 39 -1.43 1.93 0.92
C MET A 39 -2.32 2.09 -0.31
N ALA A 40 -3.48 2.73 -0.18
CA ALA A 40 -4.36 3.02 -1.32
C ALA A 40 -3.78 4.11 -2.26
N TRP A 41 -2.88 4.94 -1.74
CA TRP A 41 -2.22 6.03 -2.47
C TRP A 41 -0.85 5.60 -3.02
N PHE A 42 -0.79 4.39 -3.58
CA PHE A 42 0.35 3.94 -4.38
C PHE A 42 0.51 4.81 -5.62
N ASP A 43 1.67 4.78 -6.24
CA ASP A 43 2.01 5.68 -7.34
C ASP A 43 1.12 5.47 -8.59
N ARG A 44 1.22 6.41 -9.54
CA ARG A 44 0.64 6.31 -10.88
C ARG A 44 1.68 5.82 -11.87
N GLY A 45 1.27 4.99 -12.82
CA GLY A 45 2.15 4.43 -13.85
C GLY A 45 1.55 3.21 -14.55
N GLY A 46 0.50 2.61 -13.97
CA GLY A 46 -0.20 1.47 -14.53
C GLY A 46 0.43 0.13 -14.14
N ARG A 47 -0.18 -0.94 -14.65
CA ARG A 47 0.24 -2.32 -14.42
C ARG A 47 1.67 -2.54 -14.91
N ASN A 48 2.45 -3.28 -14.14
CA ASN A 48 3.88 -3.57 -14.30
C ASN A 48 4.81 -2.37 -14.13
N VAL A 49 4.29 -1.18 -13.80
CA VAL A 49 5.09 0.02 -13.52
C VAL A 49 4.89 0.48 -12.08
N ALA A 50 3.67 0.86 -11.70
CA ALA A 50 3.33 1.33 -10.35
C ALA A 50 2.71 0.23 -9.49
N TYR A 51 2.16 -0.82 -10.11
CA TYR A 51 1.62 -1.98 -9.42
C TYR A 51 1.65 -3.22 -10.32
N HIS A 52 1.49 -4.40 -9.72
CA HIS A 52 1.13 -5.63 -10.41
C HIS A 52 -0.14 -6.22 -9.80
N SER A 53 -1.08 -6.53 -10.69
CA SER A 53 -2.29 -7.32 -10.45
C SER A 53 -2.37 -8.38 -11.55
N TYR A 54 -3.15 -9.44 -11.34
CA TYR A 54 -3.37 -10.48 -12.35
C TYR A 54 -4.48 -10.12 -13.35
N ASP A 55 -5.46 -9.35 -12.90
CA ASP A 55 -6.51 -8.76 -13.72
C ASP A 55 -6.38 -7.23 -13.79
N ASP A 56 -7.12 -6.65 -14.72
CA ASP A 56 -7.17 -5.20 -14.96
C ASP A 56 -8.42 -4.56 -14.33
N VAL A 57 -9.05 -5.22 -13.35
CA VAL A 57 -10.31 -4.77 -12.73
C VAL A 57 -10.10 -4.36 -11.27
N ASN A 58 -10.56 -3.17 -10.91
CA ASN A 58 -10.65 -2.80 -9.50
C ASN A 58 -11.89 -3.43 -8.86
N HIS A 59 -11.73 -4.56 -8.16
CA HIS A 59 -12.85 -5.26 -7.54
C HIS A 59 -13.53 -4.49 -6.40
N GLY A 60 -12.86 -3.49 -5.84
CA GLY A 60 -13.44 -2.62 -4.83
C GLY A 60 -14.26 -1.48 -5.45
N SER A 61 -13.66 -0.72 -6.35
CA SER A 61 -14.27 0.48 -6.92
C SER A 61 -15.14 0.15 -8.13
N CYS A 62 -16.39 0.62 -8.13
CA CYS A 62 -17.39 0.34 -9.18
C CYS A 62 -17.85 -1.12 -9.36
N GLU A 63 -17.31 -2.08 -8.60
CA GLU A 63 -17.80 -3.46 -8.56
C GLU A 63 -18.42 -3.78 -7.19
N LEU A 64 -17.60 -3.87 -6.13
CA LEU A 64 -18.13 -3.99 -4.77
C LEU A 64 -18.86 -2.71 -4.32
N ASN A 65 -18.28 -1.55 -4.62
CA ASN A 65 -18.83 -0.26 -4.25
C ASN A 65 -19.66 0.31 -5.41
N PRO A 66 -20.95 0.63 -5.19
CA PRO A 66 -21.78 1.22 -6.23
C PRO A 66 -21.21 2.59 -6.62
N CYS A 67 -21.19 2.91 -7.91
CA CYS A 67 -20.52 4.12 -8.39
C CYS A 67 -21.32 4.92 -9.41
N THR A 68 -22.64 4.73 -9.43
CA THR A 68 -23.58 5.43 -10.32
C THR A 68 -24.47 6.38 -9.53
N GLY A 69 -24.89 7.49 -10.15
CA GLY A 69 -25.82 8.44 -9.52
C GLY A 69 -25.26 9.02 -8.22
N VAL A 70 -26.05 8.96 -7.15
CA VAL A 70 -25.65 9.47 -5.82
C VAL A 70 -24.49 8.71 -5.18
N ASP A 71 -24.22 7.49 -5.64
CA ASP A 71 -23.16 6.64 -5.09
C ASP A 71 -21.80 6.86 -5.79
N ALA A 72 -21.72 7.70 -6.81
CA ALA A 72 -20.48 8.06 -7.50
C ALA A 72 -19.56 8.99 -6.67
N VAL A 73 -19.46 8.76 -5.36
CA VAL A 73 -18.63 9.52 -4.43
C VAL A 73 -17.17 9.08 -4.51
N TYR A 74 -16.25 9.97 -4.15
CA TYR A 74 -14.79 9.76 -4.20
C TYR A 74 -14.34 8.34 -3.83
N LYS A 75 -14.74 7.84 -2.65
CA LYS A 75 -14.31 6.52 -2.13
C LYS A 75 -14.81 5.32 -2.95
N ASN A 76 -15.92 5.46 -3.68
CA ASN A 76 -16.51 4.40 -4.50
C ASN A 76 -15.93 4.33 -5.91
N VAL A 77 -15.42 5.45 -6.41
CA VAL A 77 -14.81 5.57 -7.75
C VAL A 77 -13.29 5.62 -7.71
N PHE A 78 -12.69 5.67 -6.52
CA PHE A 78 -11.24 5.84 -6.34
C PHE A 78 -10.47 4.77 -7.11
N ARG A 79 -9.65 5.19 -8.07
CA ARG A 79 -8.84 4.31 -8.94
C ARG A 79 -9.63 3.20 -9.64
N LYS A 80 -10.91 3.45 -9.97
CA LYS A 80 -11.76 2.49 -10.68
C LYS A 80 -11.19 2.03 -12.04
N ASP A 81 -10.32 2.85 -12.64
CA ASP A 81 -9.74 2.61 -13.96
C ASP A 81 -8.35 1.92 -13.88
N GLU A 82 -7.98 1.35 -12.73
CA GLU A 82 -6.72 0.64 -12.49
C GLU A 82 -6.98 -0.78 -11.97
N GLY A 83 -6.13 -1.75 -12.34
CA GLY A 83 -6.30 -3.16 -11.93
C GLY A 83 -5.91 -3.47 -10.48
N ALA A 84 -5.17 -2.59 -9.81
CA ALA A 84 -4.91 -2.75 -8.38
C ALA A 84 -6.15 -2.34 -7.58
N SER A 85 -6.74 -3.31 -6.89
CA SER A 85 -8.02 -3.13 -6.21
C SER A 85 -7.91 -2.30 -4.92
N THR A 86 -8.84 -1.37 -4.75
CA THR A 86 -8.91 -0.49 -3.57
C THR A 86 -10.34 -0.42 -3.04
N SER A 87 -10.49 -0.37 -1.71
CA SER A 87 -11.78 -0.04 -1.10
C SER A 87 -11.53 0.71 0.20
N TYR A 88 -12.51 0.76 1.10
CA TYR A 88 -12.46 1.51 2.34
C TYR A 88 -13.14 0.76 3.47
N THR A 89 -12.76 1.06 4.71
CA THR A 89 -13.36 0.49 5.91
C THR A 89 -14.82 0.94 6.06
N LYS A 90 -15.72 0.01 6.37
CA LYS A 90 -17.17 0.23 6.40
C LYS A 90 -17.76 -0.05 7.77
N PRO A 91 -18.82 0.70 8.17
CA PRO A 91 -19.60 0.39 9.36
C PRO A 91 -20.42 -0.89 9.16
N PRO A 92 -21.04 -1.43 10.22
CA PRO A 92 -21.98 -2.55 10.10
C PRO A 92 -23.16 -2.18 9.18
N ASN A 93 -23.63 -3.14 8.39
CA ASN A 93 -24.76 -2.94 7.49
C ASN A 93 -25.53 -4.24 7.27
N GLY A 94 -26.86 -4.23 7.45
CA GLY A 94 -27.72 -5.36 7.07
C GLY A 94 -27.33 -6.70 7.69
N GLY A 95 -26.86 -6.72 8.94
CA GLY A 95 -26.39 -7.92 9.62
C GLY A 95 -24.94 -8.30 9.34
N TRP A 96 -24.28 -7.64 8.38
CA TRP A 96 -22.82 -7.71 8.24
C TRP A 96 -22.15 -6.85 9.33
N PRO A 97 -21.24 -7.41 10.13
CA PRO A 97 -20.68 -6.77 11.34
C PRO A 97 -19.71 -5.61 11.11
N GLY A 98 -19.42 -5.19 9.88
CA GLY A 98 -18.49 -4.08 9.65
C GLY A 98 -17.02 -4.50 9.70
N ASP A 99 -16.17 -3.56 9.30
CA ASP A 99 -14.73 -3.60 9.56
C ASP A 99 -14.46 -3.34 11.06
N ARG A 100 -13.76 -4.26 11.71
CA ARG A 100 -13.56 -4.24 13.17
C ARG A 100 -12.20 -4.76 13.59
N PHE A 101 -11.76 -4.41 14.79
CA PHE A 101 -10.51 -4.93 15.33
C PHE A 101 -10.60 -6.44 15.58
N ALA A 102 -9.57 -7.19 15.20
CA ALA A 102 -9.54 -8.64 15.30
C ALA A 102 -9.67 -9.15 16.75
N GLY A 103 -9.13 -8.43 17.73
CA GLY A 103 -9.08 -8.90 19.13
C GLY A 103 -10.33 -8.64 19.97
N ASN A 104 -11.10 -7.59 19.67
CA ASN A 104 -12.21 -7.15 20.53
C ASN A 104 -13.49 -6.79 19.77
N ASN A 105 -13.50 -6.95 18.43
CA ASN A 105 -14.64 -6.63 17.57
C ASN A 105 -15.14 -5.17 17.64
N SER A 106 -14.38 -4.24 18.20
CA SER A 106 -14.75 -2.83 18.15
C SER A 106 -14.53 -2.25 16.75
N GLN A 107 -15.35 -1.25 16.40
CA GLN A 107 -15.30 -0.59 15.09
C GLN A 107 -13.94 0.07 14.87
N VAL A 108 -13.30 -0.20 13.72
CA VAL A 108 -12.14 0.60 13.27
C VAL A 108 -12.60 1.93 12.68
N PRO A 109 -11.73 2.95 12.55
CA PRO A 109 -12.08 4.16 11.81
C PRO A 109 -12.65 3.81 10.44
N ILE A 110 -13.83 4.35 10.13
CA ILE A 110 -14.54 4.12 8.87
C ILE A 110 -14.03 5.06 7.77
N ASP A 111 -14.38 4.75 6.53
CA ASP A 111 -14.03 5.50 5.33
C ASP A 111 -12.52 5.68 5.14
N GLN A 112 -11.72 4.76 5.67
CA GLN A 112 -10.27 4.71 5.46
C GLN A 112 -9.95 3.86 4.24
N MET A 113 -9.33 4.45 3.22
CA MET A 113 -8.97 3.75 1.99
C MET A 113 -7.84 2.73 2.24
N TYR A 114 -7.97 1.55 1.63
CA TYR A 114 -6.98 0.48 1.69
C TYR A 114 -6.74 -0.17 0.31
N TRP A 115 -5.59 -0.82 0.17
CA TRP A 115 -5.27 -1.72 -0.93
C TRP A 115 -5.70 -3.15 -0.57
N GLY A 116 -6.47 -3.82 -1.43
CA GLY A 116 -7.13 -5.09 -1.12
C GLY A 116 -7.15 -6.06 -2.31
N TRP A 117 -7.85 -7.20 -2.15
CA TRP A 117 -7.86 -8.31 -3.12
C TRP A 117 -6.45 -8.77 -3.52
N ASN A 118 -5.54 -8.77 -2.54
CA ASN A 118 -4.12 -8.96 -2.81
C ASN A 118 -3.81 -10.44 -3.00
N ALA A 119 -3.60 -10.86 -4.25
CA ALA A 119 -3.14 -12.19 -4.60
C ALA A 119 -1.62 -12.35 -4.35
N LEU A 120 -1.16 -13.59 -4.27
CA LEU A 120 0.26 -13.91 -4.19
C LEU A 120 1.01 -13.35 -5.42
N GLY A 121 2.03 -12.54 -5.20
CA GLY A 121 2.81 -11.87 -6.24
C GLY A 121 2.29 -10.49 -6.64
N ASN A 122 1.16 -10.03 -6.07
CA ASN A 122 0.74 -8.64 -6.25
C ASN A 122 1.70 -7.70 -5.52
N TRP A 123 1.97 -6.54 -6.14
CA TRP A 123 2.79 -5.49 -5.53
C TRP A 123 2.29 -4.11 -5.92
N VAL A 124 2.61 -3.13 -5.07
CA VAL A 124 2.37 -1.69 -5.32
C VAL A 124 3.62 -0.90 -4.95
N ARG A 125 3.84 0.23 -5.62
CA ARG A 125 4.98 1.13 -5.42
C ARG A 125 4.57 2.47 -4.85
N PHE A 126 5.47 3.05 -4.06
CA PHE A 126 5.30 4.35 -3.43
C PHE A 126 6.55 5.19 -3.62
N SER A 127 6.33 6.39 -4.13
CA SER A 127 7.28 7.48 -4.07
C SER A 127 7.37 7.97 -2.63
N LEU A 128 8.55 7.82 -2.03
CA LEU A 128 8.83 8.30 -0.69
C LEU A 128 9.71 9.55 -0.73
N LEU A 129 9.54 10.39 0.29
CA LEU A 129 10.51 11.41 0.67
C LEU A 129 11.05 11.07 2.07
N VAL A 130 12.28 10.55 2.11
CA VAL A 130 12.99 10.27 3.36
C VAL A 130 13.51 11.59 3.92
N GLN A 131 12.89 12.08 4.98
CA GLN A 131 13.25 13.37 5.58
C GLN A 131 14.51 13.27 6.44
N GLU A 132 14.74 12.11 7.05
CA GLU A 132 15.87 11.83 7.94
C GLU A 132 16.57 10.52 7.54
N PRO A 133 17.91 10.48 7.41
CA PRO A 133 18.59 9.23 7.11
C PRO A 133 18.65 8.31 8.35
N GLY A 134 18.68 7.01 8.15
CA GLY A 134 18.86 6.04 9.23
C GLY A 134 18.14 4.72 9.02
N ASP A 135 18.11 3.93 10.08
CA ASP A 135 17.35 2.68 10.13
C ASP A 135 15.91 2.98 10.54
N TYR A 136 14.96 2.26 9.95
CA TYR A 136 13.55 2.44 10.24
C TYR A 136 12.91 1.13 10.70
N THR A 137 12.13 1.15 11.76
CA THR A 137 11.11 0.12 11.98
C THR A 137 9.87 0.44 11.16
N VAL A 138 9.19 -0.61 10.73
CA VAL A 138 7.94 -0.52 9.98
C VAL A 138 6.87 -1.28 10.75
N SER A 139 5.74 -0.63 11.01
CA SER A 139 4.52 -1.25 11.53
C SER A 139 3.43 -1.25 10.46
N LEU A 140 2.51 -2.21 10.49
CA LEU A 140 1.40 -2.33 9.55
C LEU A 140 0.06 -2.20 10.28
N PHE A 141 -0.84 -1.35 9.77
CA PHE A 141 -2.27 -1.50 10.06
C PHE A 141 -2.97 -2.11 8.86
N GLY A 142 -3.51 -3.32 9.07
CA GLY A 142 -4.04 -4.14 7.99
C GLY A 142 -4.75 -5.39 8.49
N THR A 143 -5.10 -6.24 7.54
CA THR A 143 -5.66 -7.57 7.75
C THR A 143 -4.79 -8.61 7.03
N SER A 144 -4.81 -9.84 7.53
CA SER A 144 -4.23 -10.99 6.84
C SER A 144 -5.13 -12.18 7.14
N ASN A 145 -5.92 -12.64 6.17
CA ASN A 145 -6.99 -13.59 6.45
C ASN A 145 -6.48 -14.89 7.06
N SER A 146 -5.44 -15.48 6.45
CA SER A 146 -4.81 -16.72 6.92
C SER A 146 -3.40 -16.54 7.46
N GLY A 147 -2.86 -15.32 7.41
CA GLY A 147 -1.43 -15.05 7.61
C GLY A 147 -0.69 -15.00 6.27
N GLY A 148 0.56 -14.54 6.29
CA GLY A 148 1.41 -14.57 5.10
C GLY A 148 2.68 -13.74 5.25
N THR A 149 3.30 -13.42 4.12
CA THR A 149 4.57 -12.68 4.08
C THR A 149 4.49 -11.48 3.14
N LEU A 150 4.88 -10.32 3.67
CA LEU A 150 5.17 -9.14 2.87
C LEU A 150 6.67 -9.01 2.66
N LEU A 151 7.08 -8.66 1.45
CA LEU A 151 8.43 -8.19 1.15
C LEU A 151 8.36 -6.68 0.93
N LEU A 152 9.12 -5.95 1.74
CA LEU A 152 9.34 -4.53 1.59
C LEU A 152 10.72 -4.31 1.00
N THR A 153 10.80 -3.59 -0.11
CA THR A 153 12.07 -3.27 -0.75
C THR A 153 12.13 -1.78 -1.05
N VAL A 154 13.33 -1.20 -0.90
CA VAL A 154 13.57 0.19 -1.23
C VAL A 154 14.58 0.28 -2.36
N ASP A 155 14.24 1.09 -3.36
CA ASP A 155 14.98 1.29 -4.59
C ASP A 155 15.27 -0.05 -5.30
N ASP A 156 14.27 -0.95 -5.36
CA ASP A 156 14.37 -2.22 -6.08
C ASP A 156 14.12 -2.03 -7.58
N TYR A 157 15.20 -2.06 -8.34
CA TYR A 157 15.13 -1.97 -9.79
C TYR A 157 15.53 -3.28 -10.47
N ALA A 158 14.65 -3.76 -11.35
CA ALA A 158 15.01 -4.55 -12.51
C ALA A 158 14.91 -3.60 -13.72
N SER A 159 16.00 -3.48 -14.48
CA SER A 159 16.21 -2.31 -15.31
C SER A 159 15.38 -2.23 -16.58
N HIS A 160 14.62 -1.14 -16.75
CA HIS A 160 14.42 -0.54 -18.07
C HIS A 160 15.74 0.10 -18.54
N GLY A 161 16.67 -0.73 -19.01
CA GLY A 161 17.61 -0.31 -20.05
C GLY A 161 19.10 -0.25 -19.69
N THR A 162 19.54 0.26 -18.54
CA THR A 162 20.98 0.33 -18.24
C THR A 162 21.24 0.34 -16.74
N GLU A 163 21.96 -0.69 -16.29
CA GLU A 163 22.43 -0.96 -14.92
C GLU A 163 21.34 -1.27 -13.88
N ALA A 164 21.31 -2.52 -13.43
CA ALA A 164 20.52 -2.97 -12.30
C ALA A 164 21.06 -2.30 -11.02
N VAL A 165 20.42 -1.21 -10.58
CA VAL A 165 20.55 -0.76 -9.19
C VAL A 165 19.83 -1.80 -8.34
N GLY A 166 20.59 -2.78 -7.84
CA GLY A 166 20.07 -3.85 -7.01
C GLY A 166 19.30 -3.30 -5.79
N VAL A 167 18.40 -4.12 -5.24
CA VAL A 167 17.65 -3.82 -4.02
C VAL A 167 18.58 -3.19 -2.98
N ARG A 168 18.37 -1.92 -2.68
CA ARG A 168 19.28 -1.20 -1.77
C ARG A 168 19.14 -1.68 -0.35
N THR A 169 17.90 -1.95 0.05
CA THR A 169 17.58 -2.56 1.33
C THR A 169 16.19 -3.20 1.25
N GLY A 170 15.91 -4.15 2.12
CA GLY A 170 14.61 -4.77 2.20
C GLY A 170 14.42 -5.59 3.47
N GLY A 171 13.15 -5.82 3.81
CA GLY A 171 12.74 -6.60 4.97
C GLY A 171 11.58 -7.52 4.59
N ARG A 172 11.67 -8.78 5.01
CA ARG A 172 10.54 -9.71 4.97
C ARG A 172 9.80 -9.65 6.29
N ALA A 173 8.49 -9.48 6.21
CA ALA A 173 7.59 -9.39 7.36
C ALA A 173 6.62 -10.57 7.32
N ALA A 174 6.70 -11.45 8.32
CA ALA A 174 5.65 -12.43 8.57
C ALA A 174 4.48 -11.73 9.26
N ILE A 175 3.29 -11.83 8.68
CA ILE A 175 2.07 -11.20 9.19
C ILE A 175 1.16 -12.31 9.71
N PRO A 176 0.87 -12.36 11.02
CA PRO A 176 -0.04 -13.33 11.61
C PRO A 176 -1.48 -13.22 11.06
N PRO A 177 -2.27 -14.31 11.11
CA PRO A 177 -3.67 -14.27 10.74
C PRO A 177 -4.48 -13.33 11.62
N THR A 178 -5.45 -12.64 11.00
CA THR A 178 -6.53 -11.92 11.64
C THR A 178 -7.86 -12.68 11.59
N ASP A 179 -7.87 -13.85 10.95
CA ASP A 179 -9.04 -14.72 10.76
C ASP A 179 -10.23 -14.00 10.10
N GLY A 180 -9.93 -13.12 9.15
CA GLY A 180 -10.95 -12.45 8.33
C GLY A 180 -10.45 -11.20 7.61
N TYR A 181 -10.91 -11.01 6.38
CA TYR A 181 -10.58 -9.85 5.54
C TYR A 181 -11.00 -8.49 6.15
N HIS A 182 -11.99 -8.48 7.05
CA HIS A 182 -12.52 -7.30 7.72
C HIS A 182 -12.20 -7.26 9.23
N ARG A 183 -11.21 -8.06 9.65
CA ARG A 183 -10.68 -8.09 11.01
C ARG A 183 -9.29 -7.46 11.00
N TRP A 184 -9.21 -6.26 11.55
CA TRP A 184 -8.05 -5.37 11.47
C TRP A 184 -7.16 -5.49 12.70
N SER A 185 -5.86 -5.38 12.47
CA SER A 185 -4.87 -5.38 13.54
C SER A 185 -3.75 -4.39 13.25
N LEU A 186 -3.14 -3.89 14.33
CA LEU A 186 -1.85 -3.22 14.28
C LEU A 186 -0.77 -4.25 14.54
N PHE A 187 0.05 -4.51 13.53
CA PHE A 187 1.24 -5.33 13.63
C PHE A 187 2.44 -4.41 13.84
N GLN A 188 3.02 -4.45 15.04
CA GLN A 188 4.13 -3.57 15.40
C GLN A 188 5.46 -4.16 14.92
N ASP A 189 6.34 -3.29 14.45
CA ASP A 189 7.75 -3.58 14.12
C ASP A 189 7.94 -4.84 13.24
N ILE A 190 7.09 -4.99 12.23
CA ILE A 190 7.05 -6.13 11.32
C ILE A 190 8.32 -6.29 10.48
N ALA A 191 9.08 -5.20 10.30
CA ALA A 191 10.32 -5.18 9.55
C ALA A 191 11.25 -4.06 10.02
N VAL A 192 12.52 -4.19 9.66
CA VAL A 192 13.54 -3.15 9.78
C VAL A 192 14.11 -2.88 8.40
N LEU A 193 14.11 -1.61 7.99
CA LEU A 193 14.77 -1.15 6.77
C LEU A 193 16.02 -0.36 7.15
N PRO A 194 17.22 -0.96 7.04
CA PRO A 194 18.46 -0.28 7.41
C PRO A 194 18.90 0.75 6.37
N ALA A 195 19.66 1.73 6.85
CA ALA A 195 20.48 2.65 6.08
C ALA A 195 19.73 3.42 4.96
N LEU A 196 18.50 3.89 5.24
CA LEU A 196 17.81 4.80 4.33
C LEU A 196 18.56 6.15 4.26
N ARG A 197 18.66 6.69 3.05
CA ARG A 197 19.33 7.98 2.79
C ARG A 197 18.24 9.03 2.74
N ARG A 198 18.56 10.22 3.23
CA ARG A 198 17.70 11.39 3.05
C ARG A 198 17.47 11.64 1.55
N GLY A 199 16.23 11.96 1.20
CA GLY A 199 15.83 12.30 -0.16
C GLY A 199 14.79 11.33 -0.74
N PRO A 200 14.55 11.41 -2.06
CA PRO A 200 13.61 10.55 -2.75
C PRO A 200 14.02 9.08 -2.64
N ALA A 201 13.04 8.20 -2.46
CA ALA A 201 13.22 6.75 -2.49
C ALA A 201 11.97 6.10 -3.08
N LEU A 202 12.10 4.89 -3.61
CA LEU A 202 10.97 4.09 -4.10
C LEU A 202 10.75 2.90 -3.17
N LEU A 203 9.59 2.80 -2.55
CA LEU A 203 9.19 1.61 -1.78
C LEU A 203 8.34 0.70 -2.66
N THR A 204 8.69 -0.58 -2.74
CA THR A 204 7.80 -1.62 -3.25
C THR A 204 7.30 -2.47 -2.08
N VAL A 205 5.98 -2.67 -2.01
CA VAL A 205 5.32 -3.58 -1.07
C VAL A 205 4.76 -4.75 -1.86
N ASN A 206 5.26 -5.95 -1.60
CA ASN A 206 4.93 -7.15 -2.36
C ASN A 206 4.37 -8.25 -1.45
N VAL A 207 3.24 -8.85 -1.83
CA VAL A 207 2.71 -10.06 -1.19
C VAL A 207 3.48 -11.27 -1.71
N THR A 208 4.40 -11.79 -0.91
CA THR A 208 5.29 -12.90 -1.30
C THR A 208 4.94 -14.23 -0.64
N GLY A 209 3.97 -14.24 0.27
CA GLY A 209 3.44 -15.45 0.88
C GLY A 209 2.02 -15.26 1.37
N ILE A 210 1.23 -16.32 1.27
CA ILE A 210 -0.10 -16.44 1.89
C ILE A 210 -0.10 -17.80 2.60
N ASP A 211 -0.35 -17.80 3.90
CA ASP A 211 -0.36 -19.03 4.67
C ASP A 211 -1.61 -19.85 4.30
N ASN A 212 -1.50 -21.18 4.31
CA ASN A 212 -2.57 -22.10 3.88
C ASN A 212 -3.09 -21.81 2.45
N TYR A 213 -2.21 -21.37 1.55
CA TYR A 213 -2.55 -20.98 0.18
C TYR A 213 -3.33 -22.06 -0.58
N LYS A 214 -4.37 -21.60 -1.27
CA LYS A 214 -5.09 -22.32 -2.33
C LYS A 214 -5.22 -21.39 -3.53
N GLU A 215 -5.49 -21.94 -4.70
CA GLU A 215 -5.79 -21.12 -5.87
C GLU A 215 -6.93 -20.14 -5.56
N GLY A 216 -6.73 -18.86 -5.92
CA GLY A 216 -7.65 -17.77 -5.58
C GLY A 216 -7.53 -17.22 -4.15
N SER A 217 -6.63 -17.74 -3.30
CA SER A 217 -6.38 -17.16 -1.98
C SER A 217 -5.87 -15.72 -2.10
N GLN A 218 -6.45 -14.85 -1.27
CA GLN A 218 -6.04 -13.46 -1.10
C GLN A 218 -5.43 -13.27 0.29
N PHE A 219 -4.40 -12.45 0.38
CA PHE A 219 -3.67 -12.15 1.61
C PHE A 219 -4.56 -11.41 2.61
N GLY A 220 -5.09 -10.25 2.25
CA GLY A 220 -5.75 -9.33 3.17
C GLY A 220 -5.72 -7.90 2.66
N ASN A 221 -6.15 -6.96 3.49
CA ASN A 221 -6.28 -5.54 3.18
C ASN A 221 -5.20 -4.74 3.93
N LEU A 222 -4.46 -3.87 3.23
CA LEU A 222 -3.42 -3.05 3.83
C LEU A 222 -3.83 -1.58 3.78
N LEU A 223 -3.79 -0.88 4.91
CA LEU A 223 -4.29 0.50 5.01
C LEU A 223 -3.15 1.51 5.15
N TRP A 224 -2.22 1.30 6.08
CA TRP A 224 -0.97 2.05 6.13
C TRP A 224 0.19 1.24 6.69
N LEU A 225 1.39 1.62 6.29
CA LEU A 225 2.64 1.30 6.97
C LEU A 225 3.11 2.53 7.75
N ASP A 226 3.59 2.38 8.98
CA ASP A 226 4.15 3.47 9.80
C ASP A 226 5.64 3.26 9.97
N PHE A 227 6.42 4.26 9.54
CA PHE A 227 7.87 4.25 9.53
C PHE A 227 8.38 5.08 10.69
N VAL A 228 9.05 4.43 11.64
CA VAL A 228 9.66 5.09 12.80
C VAL A 228 11.17 4.95 12.71
N ARG A 229 11.88 6.08 12.73
CA ARG A 229 13.34 6.08 12.71
C ARG A 229 13.87 5.49 14.02
N ARG A 230 14.82 4.56 13.94
CA ARG A 230 15.60 4.07 15.07
C ARG A 230 16.61 5.15 15.47
N GLY A 231 16.67 5.45 16.77
CA GLY A 231 17.61 6.40 17.34
C GLY A 231 19.06 5.99 17.19
#